data_AF-A0A4Z0ZX34-F1
#
_entry.id   AF-A0A4Z0ZX34-F1
#
_cell.length_a   1.000
_cell.length_b   1.000
_cell.length_c   1.000
_cell.angle_alpha   90.00
_cell.angle_beta   90.00
_cell.angle_gamma   90.00
#
_symmetry.space_group_name_H-M   'P 1'
#
loop_
_entity.id
_entity.type
_entity.pdbx_description
1 polymer ?
#
loop_
_entity_poly.entity_id
_entity_poly.type
_entity_poly.pdbx_seq_one_letter_code
_entity_poly.pdbx_strand_id
1 'polypeptide(L)'
;MKTNREDDLLLIEKARTGDRRALDHLLRDVQSWIYNVIRRVLLNPQEAEDATQEVLLKLATNLAAYDPNRASFKTWAYRITVNYALNSKRGKLEELTTGFPGYANELNQMPDIEVPTDELSNPENIVLVAEAKASCTLGMLLCLDREQRIALLLADVMGLSDKESAEIIGISHDAFRKRLSRARQDLYTFMDDQCGLINTSNPCRCSKKMKSFQMNGWIDPSNPRFSAPYVKRVKEQVEQLQCEYEDFKRKEYEEIFRDHPYFETPKKILEELMAKYSPTQ
;
A
#
# COMPACT_ATOMS: atom_id res chain seq x y z
N MET A 1 -18.96 -5.00 -0.10
CA MET A 1 -20.36 -5.22 0.32
C MET A 1 -20.97 -3.87 0.65
N LYS A 2 -22.10 -3.51 0.03
CA LYS A 2 -22.88 -2.34 0.47
C LYS A 2 -23.75 -2.82 1.63
N THR A 3 -23.36 -2.53 2.86
CA THR A 3 -24.24 -2.73 4.03
C THR A 3 -25.48 -1.86 3.82
N ASN A 4 -26.67 -2.41 4.08
CA ASN A 4 -27.91 -1.66 3.92
C ASN A 4 -27.94 -0.52 4.95
N ARG A 5 -28.36 0.68 4.55
CA ARG A 5 -28.41 1.85 5.45
C ARG A 5 -29.26 1.56 6.70
N GLU A 6 -30.30 0.74 6.56
CA GLU A 6 -31.15 0.31 7.67
C GLU A 6 -30.41 -0.61 8.66
N ASP A 7 -29.55 -1.50 8.15
CA ASP A 7 -28.74 -2.40 8.99
C ASP A 7 -27.73 -1.59 9.80
N ASP A 8 -27.07 -0.59 9.19
CA ASP A 8 -26.16 0.32 9.87
C ASP A 8 -26.88 1.07 11.00
N LEU A 9 -28.10 1.57 10.75
CA LEU A 9 -28.88 2.28 11.77
C LEU A 9 -29.25 1.40 12.95
N LEU A 10 -29.62 0.14 12.69
CA LEU A 10 -29.95 -0.82 13.73
C LEU A 10 -28.72 -1.20 14.58
N LEU A 11 -27.55 -1.35 13.94
CA LEU A 11 -26.29 -1.55 14.65
C LEU A 11 -25.92 -0.33 15.50
N ILE A 12 -26.12 0.88 14.99
CA ILE A 12 -25.83 2.12 15.71
C ILE A 12 -26.69 2.25 16.96
N GLU A 13 -27.98 1.94 16.85
CA GLU A 13 -28.88 2.02 18.01
C GLU A 13 -28.51 0.99 19.09
N LYS A 14 -28.22 -0.26 18.68
CA LYS A 14 -27.71 -1.28 19.61
C LYS A 14 -26.42 -0.83 20.29
N ALA A 15 -25.47 -0.32 19.52
CA ALA A 15 -24.20 0.17 20.04
C ALA A 15 -24.38 1.31 21.05
N ARG A 16 -25.31 2.24 20.82
CA ARG A 16 -25.67 3.32 21.77
C ARG A 16 -26.23 2.79 23.08
N THR A 17 -26.99 1.70 23.03
CA THR A 17 -27.51 1.04 24.24
C THR A 17 -26.49 0.15 24.96
N GLY A 18 -25.24 0.10 24.48
CA GLY A 18 -24.14 -0.62 25.12
C GLY A 18 -23.79 -1.98 24.51
N ASP A 19 -24.35 -2.34 23.36
CA ASP A 19 -23.98 -3.57 22.64
C ASP A 19 -22.57 -3.45 22.05
N ARG A 20 -21.60 -4.08 22.73
CA ARG A 20 -20.20 -4.13 22.31
C ARG A 20 -19.99 -4.78 20.94
N ARG A 21 -20.79 -5.78 20.58
CA ARG A 21 -20.64 -6.48 19.28
C ARG A 21 -21.11 -5.60 18.14
N ALA A 22 -22.20 -4.86 18.35
CA ALA A 22 -22.69 -3.90 17.37
C ALA A 22 -21.67 -2.77 17.16
N LEU A 23 -21.07 -2.26 18.24
CA LEU A 23 -20.01 -1.26 18.14
C LEU A 23 -18.77 -1.78 17.40
N ASP A 24 -18.28 -2.97 17.75
CA ASP A 24 -17.12 -3.58 17.09
C ASP A 24 -17.36 -3.77 15.58
N HIS A 25 -18.56 -4.20 15.18
CA HIS A 25 -18.93 -4.31 13.77
C HIS A 25 -18.82 -2.97 13.03
N LEU A 26 -19.45 -1.92 13.56
CA LEU A 26 -19.41 -0.58 12.97
C LEU A 26 -17.97 -0.05 12.82
N LEU A 27 -17.14 -0.26 13.84
CA LEU A 27 -15.75 0.20 13.85
C LEU A 27 -14.90 -0.57 12.83
N ARG A 28 -15.06 -1.89 12.72
CA ARG A 28 -14.34 -2.72 11.73
C ARG A 28 -14.66 -2.31 10.30
N ASP A 29 -15.91 -1.98 10.01
CA ASP A 29 -16.36 -1.57 8.67
C ASP A 29 -15.66 -0.30 8.17
N VAL A 30 -15.28 0.60 9.08
CA VAL A 30 -14.59 1.85 8.74
C VAL A 30 -13.07 1.81 8.98
N GLN A 31 -12.58 0.90 9.82
CA GLN A 31 -11.17 0.83 10.24
C GLN A 31 -10.18 0.81 9.07
N SER A 32 -10.36 -0.09 8.10
CA SER A 32 -9.44 -0.20 6.97
C SER A 32 -9.38 1.08 6.17
N TRP A 33 -10.50 1.79 6.06
CA TRP A 33 -10.54 3.08 5.38
C TRP A 33 -9.83 4.16 6.19
N ILE A 34 -10.07 4.22 7.50
CA ILE A 34 -9.46 5.21 8.41
C ILE A 34 -7.94 5.10 8.31
N TYR A 35 -7.43 3.88 8.46
CA TYR A 35 -5.99 3.60 8.33
C TYR A 35 -5.44 4.06 6.98
N ASN A 36 -6.15 3.73 5.90
CA ASN A 36 -5.72 4.06 4.54
C ASN A 36 -5.71 5.57 4.25
N VAL A 37 -6.57 6.36 4.90
CA VAL A 37 -6.52 7.83 4.80
C VAL A 37 -5.37 8.37 5.62
N ILE A 38 -5.32 8.02 6.90
CA ILE A 38 -4.30 8.51 7.83
C ILE A 38 -2.90 8.16 7.31
N ARG A 39 -2.67 6.92 6.86
CA ARG A 39 -1.39 6.49 6.30
C ARG A 39 -0.95 7.32 5.10
N ARG A 40 -1.88 7.76 4.25
CA ARG A 40 -1.57 8.59 3.06
C ARG A 40 -1.41 10.07 3.38
N VAL A 41 -1.94 10.53 4.52
CA VAL A 41 -1.75 11.90 4.99
C VAL A 41 -0.46 12.03 5.79
N LEU A 42 -0.24 11.13 6.77
CA LEU A 42 0.92 11.15 7.68
C LEU A 42 2.18 10.55 7.07
N LEU A 43 2.03 9.62 6.11
CA LEU A 43 3.14 9.00 5.38
C LEU A 43 4.13 8.25 6.28
N ASN A 44 3.70 7.89 7.49
CA ASN A 44 4.39 7.03 8.44
C ASN A 44 3.42 5.90 8.87
N PRO A 45 3.73 4.61 8.58
CA PRO A 45 2.86 3.49 8.95
C PRO A 45 2.59 3.35 10.44
N GLN A 46 3.60 3.57 11.30
CA GLN A 46 3.47 3.41 12.75
C GLN A 46 2.59 4.52 13.35
N GLU A 47 2.86 5.77 13.00
CA GLU A 47 2.00 6.90 13.40
C GLU A 47 0.58 6.73 12.86
N ALA A 48 0.41 6.11 11.70
CA ALA A 48 -0.91 5.84 11.13
C ALA A 48 -1.69 4.77 11.89
N GLU A 49 -1.03 3.74 12.43
CA GLU A 49 -1.67 2.74 13.28
C GLU A 49 -2.20 3.37 14.57
N ASP A 50 -1.35 4.13 15.26
CA ASP A 50 -1.71 4.83 16.50
C ASP A 50 -2.86 5.83 16.27
N ALA A 51 -2.73 6.68 15.25
CA ALA A 51 -3.76 7.64 14.89
C ALA A 51 -5.08 6.96 14.47
N THR A 52 -5.04 5.79 13.84
CA THR A 52 -6.24 5.01 13.52
C THR A 52 -6.95 4.59 14.80
N GLN A 53 -6.22 4.08 15.79
CA GLN A 53 -6.80 3.70 17.08
C GLN A 53 -7.42 4.90 17.79
N GLU A 54 -6.73 6.04 17.81
CA GLU A 54 -7.28 7.26 18.39
C GLU A 54 -8.58 7.71 17.70
N VAL A 55 -8.64 7.63 16.37
CA VAL A 55 -9.87 7.95 15.62
C VAL A 55 -10.98 6.95 15.92
N LEU A 56 -10.71 5.64 15.98
CA LEU A 56 -11.71 4.63 16.34
C LEU A 56 -12.25 4.86 17.77
N LEU A 57 -11.39 5.22 18.72
CA LEU A 57 -11.80 5.60 20.07
C LEU A 57 -12.67 6.87 20.06
N LYS A 58 -12.33 7.88 19.25
CA LYS A 58 -13.17 9.07 19.07
C LYS A 58 -14.54 8.72 18.49
N LEU A 59 -14.61 7.77 17.55
CA LEU A 59 -15.89 7.30 17.00
C LEU A 59 -16.74 6.60 18.06
N ALA A 60 -16.14 5.68 18.81
CA ALA A 60 -16.81 4.96 19.88
C ALA A 60 -17.36 5.90 20.97
N THR A 61 -16.52 6.83 21.44
CA THR A 61 -16.87 7.74 22.53
C THR A 61 -17.85 8.84 22.11
N ASN A 62 -17.89 9.23 20.83
CA ASN A 62 -18.80 10.24 20.31
C ASN A 62 -20.00 9.67 19.53
N LEU A 63 -20.25 8.35 19.59
CA LEU A 63 -21.34 7.72 18.84
C LEU A 63 -22.73 8.30 19.16
N ALA A 64 -22.92 8.78 20.39
CA ALA A 64 -24.15 9.46 20.80
C ALA A 64 -24.41 10.76 20.02
N ALA A 65 -23.36 11.43 19.54
CA ALA A 65 -23.46 12.69 18.78
C ALA A 65 -23.70 12.48 17.27
N TYR A 66 -23.66 11.24 16.78
CA TYR A 66 -23.97 10.94 15.38
C TYR A 66 -25.44 11.26 15.06
N ASP A 67 -25.71 11.87 13.91
CA ASP A 67 -27.06 12.20 13.46
C ASP A 67 -27.31 11.56 12.08
N PRO A 68 -28.16 10.51 12.00
CA PRO A 68 -28.41 9.78 10.75
C PRO A 68 -29.17 10.59 9.70
N ASN A 69 -29.75 11.74 10.08
CA ASN A 69 -30.42 12.65 9.16
C ASN A 69 -29.44 13.59 8.45
N ARG A 70 -28.24 13.79 9.02
CA ARG A 70 -27.22 14.67 8.44
C ARG A 70 -26.36 13.96 7.42
N ALA A 71 -25.85 12.78 7.75
CA ALA A 71 -24.91 12.05 6.92
C ALA A 71 -24.95 10.55 7.23
N SER A 72 -24.39 9.72 6.34
CA SER A 72 -24.15 8.31 6.66
C SER A 72 -23.11 8.17 7.79
N PHE A 73 -23.13 7.05 8.50
CA PHE A 73 -22.13 6.76 9.54
C PHE A 73 -20.71 6.80 8.99
N LYS A 74 -20.53 6.26 7.77
CA LYS A 74 -19.28 6.28 7.03
C LYS A 74 -18.81 7.72 6.76
N THR A 75 -19.67 8.59 6.24
CA THR A 75 -19.34 10.02 6.02
C THR A 75 -18.99 10.72 7.32
N TRP A 76 -19.71 10.45 8.42
CA TRP A 76 -19.40 11.01 9.73
C TRP A 76 -18.04 10.53 10.26
N ALA A 77 -17.73 9.24 10.11
CA ALA A 77 -16.42 8.68 10.44
C ALA A 77 -15.30 9.31 9.61
N TYR A 78 -15.59 9.58 8.33
CA TYR A 78 -14.66 10.21 7.41
C TYR A 78 -14.33 11.63 7.85
N ARG A 79 -15.33 12.41 8.27
CA ARG A 79 -15.14 13.76 8.82
C ARG A 79 -14.22 13.76 10.03
N ILE A 80 -14.46 12.86 10.98
CA ILE A 80 -13.64 12.75 12.20
C ILE A 80 -12.19 12.40 11.83
N THR A 81 -12.00 11.48 10.88
CA THR A 81 -10.69 11.04 10.40
C THR A 81 -9.92 12.16 9.72
N VAL A 82 -10.55 12.88 8.79
CA VAL A 82 -9.93 13.98 8.05
C VAL A 82 -9.59 15.13 8.99
N ASN A 83 -10.49 15.48 9.91
CA ASN A 83 -10.22 16.49 10.93
C ASN A 83 -9.08 16.08 11.85
N TYR A 84 -9.01 14.80 12.23
CA TYR A 84 -7.88 14.29 13.00
C TYR A 84 -6.57 14.44 12.21
N ALA A 85 -6.54 14.01 10.96
CA ALA A 85 -5.34 14.02 10.12
C ALA A 85 -4.87 15.44 9.78
N LEU A 86 -5.78 16.40 9.62
CA LEU A 86 -5.44 17.81 9.43
C LEU A 86 -4.75 18.39 10.67
N ASN A 87 -5.23 18.05 11.85
CA ASN A 87 -4.79 18.62 13.13
C ASN A 87 -3.72 17.79 13.86
N SER A 88 -3.30 16.65 13.31
CA SER A 88 -2.23 15.84 13.88
C SER A 88 -0.89 16.59 13.84
N LYS A 89 0.09 16.16 14.64
CA LYS A 89 1.45 16.71 14.53
C LYS A 89 2.01 16.46 13.13
N ARG A 90 2.85 17.38 12.65
CA ARG A 90 3.60 17.16 11.41
C ARG A 90 4.61 16.04 11.63
N GLY A 91 4.61 15.08 10.71
CA GLY A 91 5.60 14.02 10.71
C GLY A 91 6.95 14.56 10.25
N LYS A 92 8.04 13.86 10.58
CA LYS A 92 9.41 14.29 10.22
C LYS A 92 9.58 14.59 8.73
N LEU A 93 9.00 13.77 7.85
CA LEU A 93 9.09 13.98 6.39
C LEU A 93 8.35 15.25 5.94
N GLU A 94 7.25 15.59 6.60
CA GLU A 94 6.50 16.82 6.33
C GLU A 94 7.22 18.05 6.87
N GLU A 95 7.99 17.93 7.96
CA GLU A 95 8.80 19.03 8.48
C GLU A 95 10.05 19.33 7.63
N LEU A 96 10.60 18.29 6.98
CA LEU A 96 11.75 18.43 6.08
C LEU A 96 11.37 18.96 4.70
N THR A 97 10.08 19.02 4.35
CA THR A 97 9.67 19.50 3.02
C THR A 97 9.94 20.99 2.85
N THR A 98 10.49 21.35 1.70
CA THR A 98 10.79 22.73 1.31
C THR A 98 9.83 23.24 0.23
N GLY A 99 8.73 22.51 0.01
CA GLY A 99 7.76 22.76 -1.06
C GLY A 99 8.34 22.46 -2.45
N PHE A 100 7.56 22.74 -3.49
CA PHE A 100 7.93 22.42 -4.87
C PHE A 100 9.28 23.02 -5.33
N PRO A 101 9.63 24.28 -5.03
CA PRO A 101 10.90 24.84 -5.49
C PRO A 101 12.12 24.14 -4.88
N GLY A 102 12.08 23.85 -3.58
CA GLY A 102 13.18 23.15 -2.93
C GLY A 102 13.28 21.69 -3.37
N TYR A 103 12.13 21.02 -3.54
CA TYR A 103 12.08 19.66 -4.08
C TYR A 103 12.62 19.58 -5.52
N ALA A 104 12.28 20.55 -6.38
CA ALA A 104 12.84 20.66 -7.73
C ALA A 104 14.37 20.83 -7.69
N ASN A 105 14.87 21.68 -6.79
CA ASN A 105 16.31 21.89 -6.64
C ASN A 105 17.03 20.59 -6.20
N GLU A 106 16.53 19.89 -5.19
CA GLU A 106 17.09 18.60 -4.78
C GLU A 106 17.08 17.57 -5.91
N LEU A 107 15.95 17.47 -6.64
CA LEU A 107 15.82 16.57 -7.78
C LEU A 107 16.83 16.88 -8.90
N ASN A 108 17.09 18.17 -9.16
CA ASN A 108 18.00 18.62 -10.21
C ASN A 108 19.48 18.47 -9.82
N GLN A 109 19.80 18.52 -8.52
CA GLN A 109 21.16 18.24 -8.04
C GLN A 109 21.54 16.75 -8.16
N MET A 110 20.55 15.86 -8.22
CA MET A 110 20.78 14.43 -8.45
C MET A 110 21.03 14.18 -9.95
N PRO A 111 22.22 13.70 -10.36
CA PRO A 111 22.49 13.48 -11.77
C PRO A 111 21.61 12.37 -12.35
N ASP A 112 21.35 12.43 -13.66
CA ASP A 112 20.80 11.31 -14.40
C ASP A 112 21.92 10.30 -14.72
N ILE A 113 21.74 9.04 -14.34
CA ILE A 113 22.70 7.96 -14.57
C ILE A 113 22.12 7.03 -15.64
N GLU A 114 22.77 6.94 -16.80
CA GLU A 114 22.37 5.98 -17.83
C GLU A 114 22.62 4.55 -17.33
N VAL A 115 21.58 3.72 -17.43
CA VAL A 115 21.64 2.30 -17.07
C VAL A 115 21.41 1.49 -18.35
N PRO A 116 22.30 0.54 -18.69
CA PRO A 116 22.14 -0.33 -19.85
C PRO A 116 20.77 -1.04 -19.88
N THR A 117 20.26 -1.31 -21.08
CA THR A 117 18.89 -1.86 -21.26
C THR A 117 18.74 -3.29 -20.72
N ASP A 118 19.80 -4.08 -20.84
CA ASP A 118 19.93 -5.41 -20.25
C ASP A 118 19.86 -5.35 -18.72
N GLU A 119 20.54 -4.39 -18.09
CA GLU A 119 20.44 -4.16 -16.65
C GLU A 119 19.04 -3.71 -16.21
N LEU A 120 18.39 -2.82 -16.97
CA LEU A 120 17.02 -2.37 -16.67
C LEU A 120 15.98 -3.49 -16.78
N SER A 121 16.28 -4.54 -17.54
CA SER A 121 15.42 -5.71 -17.71
C SER A 121 15.52 -6.70 -16.53
N ASN A 122 16.51 -6.53 -15.64
CA ASN A 122 16.62 -7.32 -14.42
C ASN A 122 15.41 -7.05 -13.50
N PRO A 123 14.72 -8.09 -12.98
CA PRO A 123 13.60 -7.96 -12.04
C PRO A 123 13.87 -7.00 -10.86
N GLU A 124 15.09 -7.00 -10.31
CA GLU A 124 15.47 -6.11 -9.22
C GLU A 124 15.40 -4.63 -9.65
N ASN A 125 15.99 -4.30 -10.80
CA ASN A 125 16.00 -2.94 -11.31
C ASN A 125 14.60 -2.47 -11.74
N ILE A 126 13.74 -3.37 -12.26
CA ILE A 126 12.33 -3.05 -12.56
C ILE A 126 11.62 -2.58 -11.28
N VAL A 127 11.80 -3.31 -10.17
CA VAL A 127 11.26 -2.93 -8.86
C VAL A 127 11.82 -1.59 -8.40
N LEU A 128 13.12 -1.37 -8.54
CA LEU A 128 13.77 -0.13 -8.11
C LEU A 128 13.36 1.09 -8.93
N VAL A 129 13.09 0.93 -10.22
CA VAL A 129 12.56 2.01 -11.06
C VAL A 129 11.13 2.35 -10.65
N ALA A 130 10.30 1.36 -10.33
CA ALA A 130 8.97 1.58 -9.78
C ALA A 130 9.04 2.26 -8.40
N GLU A 131 9.99 1.85 -7.56
CA GLU A 131 10.27 2.46 -6.25
C GLU A 131 10.71 3.92 -6.40
N ALA A 132 11.59 4.23 -7.35
CA ALA A 132 12.02 5.60 -7.66
C ALA A 132 10.84 6.47 -8.09
N LYS A 133 9.96 5.95 -8.96
CA LYS A 133 8.74 6.64 -9.39
C LYS A 133 7.81 6.90 -8.20
N ALA A 134 7.61 5.90 -7.35
CA ALA A 134 6.74 6.03 -6.17
C ALA A 134 7.32 6.99 -5.13
N SER A 135 8.63 6.95 -4.87
CA SER A 135 9.34 7.88 -3.99
C SER A 135 9.24 9.33 -4.49
N CYS A 136 9.42 9.55 -5.79
CA CYS A 136 9.22 10.88 -6.40
C CYS A 136 7.77 11.37 -6.26
N THR A 137 6.80 10.49 -6.49
CA THR A 137 5.38 10.79 -6.30
C THR A 137 5.07 11.18 -4.86
N LEU A 138 5.65 10.47 -3.89
CA LEU A 138 5.52 10.80 -2.47
C LEU A 138 6.10 12.19 -2.17
N GLY A 139 7.28 12.50 -2.70
CA GLY A 139 7.92 13.82 -2.53
C GLY A 139 7.05 14.96 -3.06
N MET A 140 6.46 14.79 -4.24
CA MET A 140 5.50 15.78 -4.79
C MET A 140 4.25 15.95 -3.91
N LEU A 141 3.71 14.86 -3.36
CA LEU A 141 2.57 14.93 -2.43
C LEU A 141 2.93 15.64 -1.12
N LEU A 142 4.17 15.49 -0.65
CA LEU A 142 4.67 16.19 0.54
C LEU A 142 4.80 17.70 0.31
N CYS A 143 5.03 18.14 -0.92
CA CYS A 143 5.10 19.57 -1.28
C CYS A 143 3.74 20.28 -1.20
N LEU A 144 2.64 19.55 -1.32
CA LEU A 144 1.30 20.08 -1.14
C LEU A 144 0.99 20.29 0.34
N ASP A 145 0.21 21.33 0.64
CA ASP A 145 -0.36 21.47 1.97
C ASP A 145 -1.33 20.30 2.27
N ARG A 146 -1.59 20.05 3.56
CA ARG A 146 -2.44 18.91 3.97
C ARG A 146 -3.85 19.01 3.41
N GLU A 147 -4.39 20.20 3.26
CA GLU A 147 -5.76 20.37 2.75
C GLU A 147 -5.84 19.98 1.27
N GLN A 148 -4.88 20.44 0.46
CA GLN A 148 -4.69 20.07 -0.93
C GLN A 148 -4.48 18.56 -1.09
N ARG A 149 -3.58 17.99 -0.29
CA ARG A 149 -3.27 16.54 -0.29
C ARG A 149 -4.51 15.71 0.03
N ILE A 150 -5.31 16.11 1.02
CA ILE A 150 -6.55 15.42 1.38
C ILE A 150 -7.60 15.58 0.28
N ALA A 151 -7.72 16.76 -0.34
CA ALA A 151 -8.67 16.96 -1.43
C ALA A 151 -8.37 16.02 -2.63
N LEU A 152 -7.10 15.90 -3.02
CA LEU A 152 -6.65 14.93 -4.03
C LEU A 152 -6.93 13.50 -3.60
N LEU A 153 -6.64 13.14 -2.34
CA LEU A 153 -6.84 11.79 -1.84
C LEU A 153 -8.33 11.38 -1.92
N LEU A 154 -9.25 12.24 -1.49
CA LEU A 154 -10.67 11.93 -1.51
C LEU A 154 -11.21 11.82 -2.94
N ALA A 155 -10.81 12.73 -3.84
CA ALA A 155 -11.32 12.75 -5.21
C ALA A 155 -10.63 11.73 -6.12
N ASP A 156 -9.30 11.78 -6.22
CA ASP A 156 -8.55 11.09 -7.27
C ASP A 156 -8.13 9.67 -6.89
N VAL A 157 -7.86 9.44 -5.60
CA VAL A 157 -7.44 8.10 -5.11
C VAL A 157 -8.65 7.29 -4.67
N MET A 158 -9.62 7.93 -4.02
CA MET A 158 -10.79 7.25 -3.47
C MET A 158 -12.04 7.34 -4.34
N GLY A 159 -12.04 8.20 -5.37
CA GLY A 159 -13.16 8.31 -6.31
C GLY A 159 -14.45 8.86 -5.70
N LEU A 160 -14.36 9.62 -4.60
CA LEU A 160 -15.54 10.26 -4.02
C LEU A 160 -15.95 11.48 -4.85
N SER A 161 -17.24 11.78 -4.87
CA SER A 161 -17.72 12.99 -5.55
C SER A 161 -17.22 14.27 -4.86
N ASP A 162 -17.16 15.37 -5.61
CA ASP A 162 -16.82 16.70 -5.05
C ASP A 162 -17.75 17.08 -3.88
N LYS A 163 -19.03 16.72 -3.97
CA LYS A 163 -20.03 17.00 -2.94
C LYS A 163 -19.76 16.21 -1.65
N GLU A 164 -19.52 14.90 -1.78
CA GLU A 164 -19.18 14.06 -0.63
C GLU A 164 -17.85 14.50 0.00
N SER A 165 -16.86 14.80 -0.82
CA SER A 165 -15.54 15.25 -0.36
C SER A 165 -15.61 16.60 0.37
N ALA A 166 -16.40 17.55 -0.14
CA ALA A 166 -16.65 18.81 0.52
C ALA A 166 -17.35 18.63 1.87
N GLU A 167 -18.34 17.74 1.95
CA GLU A 167 -19.02 17.39 3.21
C GLU A 167 -18.08 16.74 4.22
N ILE A 168 -17.18 15.86 3.76
CA ILE A 168 -16.16 15.19 4.59
C ILE A 168 -15.16 16.20 5.16
N ILE A 169 -14.72 17.16 4.35
CA ILE A 169 -13.76 18.18 4.81
C ILE A 169 -14.46 19.29 5.60
N GLY A 170 -15.78 19.45 5.46
CA GLY A 170 -16.54 20.48 6.15
C GLY A 170 -16.43 21.87 5.51
N ILE A 171 -16.30 21.94 4.19
CA ILE A 171 -16.24 23.18 3.42
C ILE A 171 -17.34 23.24 2.34
N SER A 172 -17.52 24.39 1.70
CA SER A 172 -18.44 24.49 0.57
C SER A 172 -17.93 23.70 -0.64
N HIS A 173 -18.88 23.22 -1.46
CA HIS A 173 -18.57 22.51 -2.71
C HIS A 173 -17.64 23.32 -3.63
N ASP A 174 -17.87 24.63 -3.75
CA ASP A 174 -17.03 25.51 -4.57
C ASP A 174 -15.63 25.70 -3.99
N ALA A 175 -15.50 25.80 -2.66
CA ALA A 175 -14.20 25.85 -2.01
C ALA A 175 -13.42 24.55 -2.24
N PHE A 176 -14.10 23.40 -2.19
CA PHE A 176 -13.48 22.10 -2.46
C PHE A 176 -12.96 22.03 -3.89
N ARG A 177 -13.79 22.40 -4.87
CA ARG A 177 -13.38 22.42 -6.29
C ARG A 177 -12.19 23.33 -6.54
N LYS A 178 -12.16 24.52 -5.92
CA LYS A 178 -11.02 25.43 -6.01
C LYS A 178 -9.75 24.81 -5.41
N ARG A 179 -9.86 24.17 -4.24
CA ARG A 179 -8.72 23.50 -3.59
C ARG A 179 -8.19 22.34 -4.40
N LEU A 180 -9.06 21.47 -4.89
CA LEU A 180 -8.69 20.33 -5.75
C LEU A 180 -8.05 20.80 -7.07
N SER A 181 -8.63 21.82 -7.70
CA SER A 181 -8.06 22.40 -8.92
C SER A 181 -6.67 22.97 -8.70
N ARG A 182 -6.43 23.67 -7.58
CA ARG A 182 -5.09 24.18 -7.23
C ARG A 182 -4.11 23.05 -7.01
N ALA A 183 -4.48 22.03 -6.23
CA ALA A 183 -3.62 20.88 -5.96
C ALA A 183 -3.20 20.16 -7.25
N ARG A 184 -4.14 19.94 -8.19
CA ARG A 184 -3.86 19.36 -9.51
C ARG A 184 -2.96 20.26 -10.35
N GLN A 185 -3.20 21.57 -10.33
CA GLN A 185 -2.38 22.53 -11.08
C GLN A 185 -0.94 22.57 -10.55
N ASP A 186 -0.75 22.62 -9.24
CA ASP A 186 0.59 22.66 -8.63
C ASP A 186 1.39 21.40 -8.99
N LEU A 187 0.77 20.22 -8.91
CA LEU A 187 1.38 18.97 -9.36
C LEU A 187 1.67 18.97 -10.86
N TYR A 188 0.71 19.42 -11.68
CA TYR A 188 0.88 19.46 -13.12
C TYR A 188 2.05 20.36 -13.51
N THR A 189 2.10 21.60 -13.00
CA THR A 189 3.18 22.55 -13.27
C THR A 189 4.54 21.95 -12.92
N PHE A 190 4.69 21.35 -11.73
CA PHE A 190 5.94 20.70 -11.35
C PHE A 190 6.32 19.55 -12.30
N MET A 191 5.36 18.68 -12.65
CA MET A 191 5.63 17.56 -13.54
C MET A 191 5.93 18.02 -14.98
N ASP A 192 5.27 19.05 -15.47
CA ASP A 192 5.51 19.63 -16.79
C ASP A 192 6.91 20.26 -16.90
N ASP A 193 7.39 20.86 -15.81
CA ASP A 193 8.73 21.45 -15.73
C ASP A 193 9.85 20.43 -15.49
N GLN A 194 9.59 19.35 -14.75
CA GLN A 194 10.63 18.44 -14.25
C GLN A 194 10.56 17.02 -14.83
N CYS A 195 9.37 16.49 -15.11
CA CYS A 195 9.16 15.06 -15.32
C CYS A 195 9.09 14.68 -16.80
N GLY A 196 10.02 13.84 -17.24
CA GLY A 196 10.06 13.30 -18.59
C GLY A 196 8.89 12.40 -19.01
N LEU A 197 8.08 11.93 -18.06
CA LEU A 197 6.88 11.14 -18.34
C LEU A 197 5.69 12.01 -18.74
N ILE A 198 5.68 13.28 -18.34
CA ILE A 198 4.63 14.24 -18.68
C ILE A 198 5.08 15.10 -19.85
N ASN A 199 6.29 15.66 -19.76
CA ASN A 199 6.87 16.45 -20.83
C ASN A 199 8.17 15.80 -21.32
N THR A 200 8.15 15.28 -22.54
CA THR A 200 9.26 14.50 -23.11
C THR A 200 10.54 15.32 -23.33
N SER A 201 10.46 16.66 -23.37
CA SER A 201 11.64 17.52 -23.50
C SER A 201 12.49 17.55 -22.23
N ASN A 202 11.92 17.22 -21.07
CA ASN A 202 12.67 17.18 -19.82
C ASN A 202 13.64 15.98 -19.82
N PRO A 203 14.83 16.08 -19.22
CA PRO A 203 15.82 14.98 -19.22
C PRO A 203 15.47 13.86 -18.23
N CYS A 204 14.81 14.20 -17.12
CA CYS A 204 14.52 13.28 -16.02
C CYS A 204 13.76 12.04 -16.50
N ARG A 205 14.25 10.85 -16.14
CA ARG A 205 13.55 9.57 -16.31
C ARG A 205 13.71 8.74 -15.04
N CYS A 206 12.67 8.03 -14.61
CA CYS A 206 12.75 7.19 -13.41
C CYS A 206 13.86 6.13 -13.51
N SER A 207 14.09 5.58 -14.71
CA SER A 207 15.20 4.66 -14.98
C SER A 207 16.58 5.30 -14.74
N LYS A 208 16.74 6.57 -15.12
CA LYS A 208 18.00 7.32 -14.98
C LYS A 208 18.22 7.87 -13.57
N LYS A 209 17.14 8.22 -12.87
CA LYS A 209 17.18 8.70 -11.48
C LYS A 209 17.34 7.58 -10.45
N MET A 210 16.99 6.34 -10.81
CA MET A 210 16.95 5.20 -9.87
C MET A 210 18.27 5.00 -9.11
N LYS A 211 19.43 4.97 -9.78
CA LYS A 211 20.73 4.84 -9.10
C LYS A 211 21.06 6.06 -8.22
N SER A 212 20.80 7.27 -8.71
CA SER A 212 21.04 8.49 -7.91
C SER A 212 20.15 8.55 -6.68
N PHE A 213 18.90 8.10 -6.77
CA PHE A 213 18.00 8.01 -5.61
C PHE A 213 18.49 7.00 -4.59
N GLN A 214 19.12 5.90 -5.02
CA GLN A 214 19.79 4.96 -4.09
C GLN A 214 20.95 5.64 -3.36
N MET A 215 21.84 6.30 -4.13
CA MET A 215 23.02 6.96 -3.58
C MET A 215 22.68 8.08 -2.57
N ASN A 216 21.53 8.75 -2.78
CA ASN A 216 21.04 9.82 -1.91
C ASN A 216 20.03 9.33 -0.86
N GLY A 217 19.80 8.02 -0.74
CA GLY A 217 18.91 7.43 0.27
C GLY A 217 17.41 7.69 0.07
N TRP A 218 16.99 8.15 -1.12
CA TRP A 218 15.58 8.33 -1.48
C TRP A 218 14.87 7.00 -1.74
N ILE A 219 15.62 5.96 -2.11
CA ILE A 219 15.15 4.59 -2.19
C ILE A 219 16.19 3.65 -1.57
N ASP A 220 15.72 2.60 -0.89
CA ASP A 220 16.57 1.58 -0.28
C ASP A 220 16.39 0.26 -1.04
N PRO A 221 17.42 -0.26 -1.74
CA PRO A 221 17.31 -1.52 -2.47
C PRO A 221 17.06 -2.72 -1.57
N SER A 222 17.55 -2.69 -0.32
CA SER A 222 17.38 -3.78 0.62
C SER A 222 15.98 -3.81 1.24
N ASN A 223 15.30 -2.66 1.24
CA ASN A 223 13.98 -2.48 1.85
C ASN A 223 13.09 -1.52 1.03
N PRO A 224 12.60 -1.94 -0.15
CA PRO A 224 11.73 -1.12 -0.98
C PRO A 224 10.39 -0.85 -0.27
N ARG A 225 10.09 0.42 0.00
CA ARG A 225 8.95 0.87 0.79
C ARG A 225 7.61 0.70 0.08
N PHE A 226 7.56 1.00 -1.21
CA PHE A 226 6.31 1.00 -1.99
C PHE A 226 6.09 -0.35 -2.69
N SER A 227 7.18 -0.98 -3.11
CA SER A 227 7.15 -2.26 -3.82
C SER A 227 7.19 -3.47 -2.88
N ALA A 228 7.40 -3.28 -1.57
CA ALA A 228 7.46 -4.36 -0.57
C ALA A 228 6.33 -5.41 -0.68
N PRO A 229 5.03 -5.06 -0.83
CA PRO A 229 3.98 -6.07 -0.96
C PRO A 229 4.11 -6.92 -2.23
N TYR A 230 4.59 -6.33 -3.32
CA TYR A 230 4.87 -7.06 -4.56
C TYR A 230 6.09 -7.96 -4.41
N VAL A 231 7.20 -7.42 -3.87
CA VAL A 231 8.44 -8.17 -3.62
C VAL A 231 8.20 -9.34 -2.67
N LYS A 232 7.38 -9.14 -1.63
CA LYS A 232 7.02 -10.21 -0.68
C LYS A 232 6.28 -11.36 -1.37
N ARG A 233 5.27 -11.06 -2.19
CA ARG A 233 4.55 -12.09 -2.97
C ARG A 233 5.47 -12.84 -3.94
N VAL A 234 6.37 -12.12 -4.62
CA VAL A 234 7.35 -12.73 -5.52
C VAL A 234 8.30 -13.65 -4.74
N LYS A 235 8.82 -13.21 -3.59
CA LYS A 235 9.69 -14.06 -2.73
C LYS A 235 8.99 -15.34 -2.29
N GLU A 236 7.75 -15.23 -1.78
CA GLU A 236 6.94 -16.38 -1.37
C GLU A 236 6.75 -17.38 -2.53
N GLN A 237 6.48 -16.89 -3.75
CA GLN A 237 6.35 -17.73 -4.95
C GLN A 237 7.67 -18.35 -5.40
N VAL A 238 8.78 -17.62 -5.33
CA VAL A 238 10.11 -18.13 -5.71
C VAL A 238 10.57 -19.21 -4.73
N GLU A 239 10.36 -19.02 -3.42
CA GLU A 239 10.64 -20.04 -2.39
C GLU A 239 9.84 -21.31 -2.65
N GLN A 240 8.56 -21.19 -2.99
CA GLN A 240 7.72 -22.33 -3.36
C GLN A 240 8.25 -23.07 -4.60
N LEU A 241 8.58 -22.34 -5.67
CA LEU A 241 9.12 -22.93 -6.90
C LEU A 241 10.50 -23.58 -6.69
N GLN A 242 11.34 -23.02 -5.82
CA GLN A 242 12.62 -23.62 -5.44
C GLN A 242 12.42 -24.93 -4.70
N CYS A 243 11.47 -24.99 -3.75
CA CYS A 243 11.10 -26.25 -3.09
C CYS A 243 10.60 -27.28 -4.10
N GLU A 244 9.71 -26.90 -5.02
CA GLU A 244 9.20 -27.80 -6.06
C GLU A 244 10.31 -28.33 -6.99
N TYR A 245 11.27 -27.48 -7.35
CA TYR A 245 12.43 -27.86 -8.16
C TYR A 245 13.39 -28.80 -7.43
N GLU A 246 13.70 -28.53 -6.16
CA GLU A 246 14.53 -29.40 -5.31
C GLU A 246 13.87 -30.77 -5.09
N ASP A 247 12.55 -30.79 -4.84
CA ASP A 247 11.78 -32.03 -4.71
C ASP A 247 11.74 -32.82 -6.03
N PHE A 248 11.59 -32.14 -7.17
CA PHE A 248 11.67 -32.75 -8.49
C PHE A 248 13.05 -33.38 -8.75
N LYS A 249 14.13 -32.62 -8.51
CA LYS A 249 15.50 -33.12 -8.63
C LYS A 249 15.76 -34.31 -7.73
N ARG A 250 15.25 -34.29 -6.49
CA ARG A 250 15.38 -35.41 -5.55
C ARG A 250 14.71 -36.66 -6.10
N LYS A 251 13.50 -36.54 -6.67
CA LYS A 251 12.77 -37.67 -7.27
C LYS A 251 13.51 -38.27 -8.46
N GLU A 252 14.00 -37.45 -9.40
CA GLU A 252 14.77 -37.96 -10.55
C GLU A 252 16.04 -38.70 -10.11
N TYR A 253 16.76 -38.14 -9.13
CA TYR A 253 17.93 -38.81 -8.57
C TYR A 253 17.55 -40.12 -7.88
N GLU A 254 16.51 -40.15 -7.05
CA GLU A 254 16.05 -41.36 -6.37
C GLU A 254 15.61 -42.48 -7.33
N GLU A 255 14.99 -42.14 -8.47
CA GLU A 255 14.59 -43.10 -9.51
C GLU A 255 15.81 -43.76 -10.15
N ILE A 256 16.86 -42.98 -10.48
CA ILE A 256 18.12 -43.52 -11.02
C ILE A 256 18.75 -44.54 -10.06
N PHE A 257 18.70 -44.29 -8.74
CA PHE A 257 19.23 -45.22 -7.74
C PHE A 257 18.31 -46.42 -7.49
N ARG A 258 16.99 -46.26 -7.57
CA ARG A 258 16.02 -47.36 -7.46
C ARG A 258 16.15 -48.35 -8.62
N ASP A 259 16.41 -47.86 -9.83
CA ASP A 259 16.55 -48.69 -11.03
C ASP A 259 17.96 -49.26 -11.21
N HIS A 260 18.90 -48.96 -10.31
CA HIS A 260 20.26 -49.46 -10.41
C HIS A 260 20.32 -50.96 -10.06
N PRO A 261 20.84 -51.84 -10.95
CA PRO A 261 20.81 -53.31 -10.78
C PRO A 261 21.46 -53.83 -9.50
N TYR A 262 22.35 -53.05 -8.89
CA TYR A 262 22.97 -53.36 -7.60
C TYR A 262 21.97 -53.45 -6.43
N PHE A 263 20.85 -52.73 -6.50
CA PHE A 263 19.79 -52.74 -5.48
C PHE A 263 18.65 -53.72 -5.82
N GLU A 264 18.79 -54.53 -6.87
CA GLU A 264 17.86 -55.65 -7.11
C GLU A 264 17.87 -56.56 -5.89
N THR A 265 16.69 -56.72 -5.27
CA THR A 265 16.56 -57.61 -4.12
C THR A 265 16.86 -59.03 -4.60
N PRO A 266 17.88 -59.71 -4.03
CA PRO A 266 18.19 -61.09 -4.41
C PRO A 266 16.92 -61.94 -4.32
N LYS A 267 16.59 -62.69 -5.38
CA LYS A 267 15.35 -63.48 -5.48
C LYS A 267 15.03 -64.27 -4.21
N LYS A 268 16.06 -64.84 -3.58
CA LYS A 268 15.95 -65.60 -2.34
C LYS A 268 15.33 -64.81 -1.18
N ILE A 269 15.70 -63.53 -1.02
CA ILE A 269 15.13 -62.65 0.02
C ILE A 269 13.68 -62.28 -0.31
N LEU A 270 13.38 -62.06 -1.59
CA LEU A 270 12.02 -61.78 -2.05
C LEU A 270 11.10 -62.99 -1.83
N GLU A 271 11.57 -64.20 -2.16
CA GLU A 271 10.89 -65.47 -1.95
C GLU A 271 10.65 -65.75 -0.45
N GLU A 272 11.65 -65.49 0.40
CA GLU A 272 11.52 -65.61 1.86
C GLU A 272 10.48 -64.63 2.44
N LEU A 273 10.45 -63.38 1.96
CA LEU A 273 9.44 -62.40 2.36
C LEU A 273 8.04 -62.78 1.86
N MET A 274 7.92 -63.23 0.61
CA MET A 274 6.64 -63.67 0.04
C MET A 274 6.10 -64.91 0.76
N ALA A 275 6.95 -65.87 1.13
CA ALA A 275 6.55 -67.05 1.89
C ALA A 275 6.11 -66.70 3.32
N LYS A 276 6.74 -65.70 3.96
CA LYS A 276 6.42 -65.27 5.32
C LYS A 276 5.08 -64.54 5.45
N TYR A 277 4.61 -63.91 4.36
CA TYR A 277 3.37 -63.13 4.33
C TYR A 277 2.30 -63.69 3.38
N SER A 278 2.51 -64.87 2.79
CA SER A 278 1.46 -65.55 2.04
C SER A 278 0.45 -66.17 3.02
N PRO A 279 -0.84 -65.80 2.93
CA PRO A 279 -1.86 -66.35 3.83
C PRO A 279 -2.05 -67.83 3.51
N THR A 280 -1.76 -68.70 4.49
CA THR A 280 -2.10 -70.12 4.44
C THR A 280 -3.62 -70.27 4.23
N GLN A 281 -4.00 -70.91 3.12
CA GLN A 281 -5.37 -71.39 2.86
C GLN A 281 -5.79 -72.45 3.87
#